data_AF-A0A175VQZ7-F1
#
_entry.id   AF-A0A175VQZ7-F1
#
_cell.length_a   1.000
_cell.length_b   1.000
_cell.length_c   1.000
_cell.angle_alpha   90.00
_cell.angle_beta   90.00
_cell.angle_gamma   90.00
#
_symmetry.space_group_name_H-M   'P 1'
#
loop_
_entity.id
_entity.type
_entity.pdbx_description
1 polymer ?
#
loop_
_entity_poly.entity_id
_entity_poly.type
_entity_poly.pdbx_seq_one_letter_code
_entity_poly.pdbx_strand_id
1 'polypeptide(L)'
;MLLKKGRLSKLTNDIEQNLVLAPGAFWDQTLKPKLLQLLAKKTPRNKCYEVDETNVVRDLTKRFDELYIDWEVVEDQLMAWSHLLRNGKRLRIDISFIYKETI
;
A
#
# COMPACT_ATOMS: atom_id res chain seq x y z
N MET A 1 -15.24 1.71 5.25
CA MET A 1 -16.11 2.77 4.68
C MET A 1 -15.91 2.75 3.17
N LEU A 2 -16.92 2.33 2.41
CA LEU A 2 -16.84 2.10 0.97
C LEU A 2 -17.02 3.44 0.24
N LEU A 3 -15.98 3.94 -0.42
CA LEU A 3 -16.09 5.10 -1.31
C LEU A 3 -16.97 4.71 -2.50
N LYS A 4 -18.18 5.28 -2.55
CA LYS A 4 -19.06 5.26 -3.74
C LYS A 4 -18.66 6.41 -4.66
N LYS A 5 -18.02 6.08 -5.79
CA LYS A 5 -18.21 6.69 -7.12
C LYS A 5 -17.30 5.93 -8.11
N GLY A 6 -17.87 5.01 -8.87
CA GLY A 6 -17.16 4.17 -9.84
C GLY A 6 -17.00 2.71 -9.42
N ARG A 7 -16.90 1.81 -10.40
CA ARG A 7 -16.64 0.38 -10.18
C ARG A 7 -15.19 0.22 -9.74
N LEU A 8 -14.96 -0.10 -8.47
CA LEU A 8 -13.63 -0.49 -8.00
C LEU A 8 -13.28 -1.87 -8.59
N SER A 9 -12.24 -1.93 -9.42
CA SER A 9 -11.66 -3.18 -9.90
C SER A 9 -10.33 -3.43 -9.21
N LYS A 10 -10.26 -4.49 -8.41
CA LYS A 10 -9.00 -4.93 -7.81
C LYS A 10 -8.07 -5.46 -8.91
N LEU A 11 -6.91 -4.82 -9.10
CA LEU A 11 -5.94 -5.22 -10.12
C LEU A 11 -5.05 -6.39 -9.68
N THR A 12 -4.68 -6.43 -8.39
CA THR A 12 -3.84 -7.49 -7.81
C THR A 12 -4.13 -7.67 -6.32
N ASN A 13 -3.69 -8.79 -5.75
CA ASN A 13 -3.71 -9.07 -4.32
C ASN A 13 -2.46 -9.89 -3.96
N ASP A 14 -1.34 -9.20 -3.78
CA ASP A 14 -0.07 -9.82 -3.50
C ASP A 14 0.15 -9.95 -1.99
N ILE A 15 0.81 -11.03 -1.58
CA ILE A 15 1.21 -11.26 -0.19
C ILE A 15 2.72 -11.42 -0.17
N GLU A 16 3.38 -10.53 0.55
CA GLU A 16 4.82 -10.56 0.77
C GLU A 16 5.08 -10.99 2.21
N GLN A 17 5.98 -11.96 2.42
CA GLN A 17 6.28 -12.54 3.73
C GLN A 17 7.77 -12.43 4.03
N ASN A 18 8.12 -12.50 5.32
CA ASN A 18 9.51 -12.50 5.79
C ASN A 18 10.32 -11.29 5.29
N LEU A 19 9.67 -10.13 5.20
CA LEU A 19 10.32 -8.88 4.82
C LEU A 19 11.35 -8.48 5.88
N VAL A 20 12.60 -8.35 5.46
CA VAL A 20 13.72 -7.92 6.31
C VAL A 20 14.03 -6.43 6.18
N LEU A 21 13.42 -5.76 5.19
CA LEU A 21 13.57 -4.33 4.97
C LEU A 21 12.56 -3.55 5.83
N ALA A 22 12.96 -2.37 6.27
CA ALA A 22 12.03 -1.38 6.79
C ALA A 22 10.96 -1.05 5.72
N PRO A 23 9.69 -0.82 6.10
CA PRO A 23 8.61 -0.51 5.17
C PRO A 23 8.94 0.59 4.15
N GLY A 24 9.54 1.71 4.55
CA GLY A 24 9.92 2.77 3.62
C GLY A 24 10.95 2.31 2.59
N ALA A 25 11.96 1.56 3.05
CA ALA A 25 12.96 0.97 2.16
C ALA A 25 12.34 -0.08 1.20
N PHE A 26 11.42 -0.92 1.69
CA PHE A 26 10.72 -1.90 0.86
C PHE A 26 9.83 -1.21 -0.18
N TRP A 27 9.19 -0.11 0.19
CA TRP A 27 8.40 0.72 -0.71
C TRP A 27 9.23 1.23 -1.87
N ASP A 28 10.32 1.93 -1.59
CA ASP A 28 11.15 2.56 -2.61
C ASP A 28 11.85 1.54 -3.50
N GLN A 29 12.36 0.44 -2.92
CA GLN A 29 13.18 -0.52 -3.64
C GLN A 29 12.38 -1.57 -4.39
N THR A 30 11.18 -1.93 -3.91
CA THR A 30 10.43 -3.08 -4.44
C THR A 30 9.00 -2.73 -4.80
N LEU A 31 8.21 -2.23 -3.85
CA LEU A 31 6.76 -2.14 -4.01
C LEU A 31 6.35 -1.06 -5.02
N LYS A 32 6.96 0.14 -4.97
CA LYS A 32 6.67 1.23 -5.89
C LYS A 32 7.04 0.89 -7.34
N PRO A 33 8.25 0.37 -7.66
CA PRO A 33 8.55 -0.11 -9.00
C PRO A 33 7.60 -1.21 -9.49
N LYS A 34 7.26 -2.18 -8.63
CA LYS A 34 6.33 -3.27 -8.96
C LYS A 34 4.93 -2.73 -9.27
N LEU A 35 4.45 -1.75 -8.49
CA LEU A 35 3.17 -1.07 -8.71
C LEU A 35 3.13 -0.36 -10.07
N LEU A 36 4.13 0.46 -10.38
CA LEU A 36 4.20 1.19 -11.65
C LEU A 36 4.24 0.23 -12.85
N GLN A 37 5.01 -0.86 -12.75
CA GLN A 37 5.06 -1.88 -13.79
C GLN A 37 3.71 -2.60 -13.95
N LEU A 38 3.01 -2.87 -12.84
CA LEU A 38 1.69 -3.50 -12.86
C LEU A 38 0.66 -2.63 -13.57
N LEU A 39 0.65 -1.33 -13.27
CA LEU A 39 -0.25 -0.37 -13.91
C LEU A 39 0.01 -0.35 -15.41
N ALA A 40 1.25 -0.15 -15.84
CA ALA A 40 1.61 -0.16 -17.26
C ALA A 40 1.20 -1.45 -18.01
N LYS A 41 1.17 -2.59 -17.32
CA LYS A 41 0.75 -3.89 -17.89
C LYS A 41 -0.76 -4.12 -17.88
N LYS A 42 -1.47 -3.62 -16.86
CA LYS A 42 -2.88 -3.97 -16.60
C LYS A 42 -3.87 -2.86 -16.93
N THR A 43 -3.43 -1.64 -17.19
CA THR A 43 -4.31 -0.53 -17.60
C THR A 43 -4.26 -0.30 -19.11
N PRO A 44 -5.40 -0.06 -19.79
CA PRO A 44 -5.42 0.27 -21.21
C PRO A 44 -4.57 1.50 -21.52
N ARG A 45 -3.74 1.44 -22.57
CA ARG A 45 -2.82 2.53 -22.94
C ARG A 45 -3.51 3.82 -23.38
N ASN A 46 -4.77 3.73 -23.80
CA ASN A 46 -5.60 4.84 -24.23
C ASN A 46 -6.37 5.51 -23.08
N LYS A 47 -6.16 5.04 -21.84
CA LYS A 47 -6.77 5.60 -20.64
C LYS A 47 -5.69 6.14 -19.73
N CYS A 48 -5.95 7.30 -19.13
CA CYS A 48 -5.10 7.89 -18.12
C CYS A 48 -5.63 7.54 -16.74
N TYR A 49 -4.72 7.28 -15.79
CA TYR A 49 -5.05 6.99 -14.41
C TYR A 49 -4.21 7.87 -13.50
N GLU A 50 -4.87 8.50 -12.53
CA GLU A 50 -4.22 9.25 -11.47
C GLU A 50 -4.40 8.53 -10.13
N VAL A 51 -3.47 8.77 -9.22
CA VAL A 51 -3.55 8.23 -7.87
C VAL A 51 -4.64 9.00 -7.13
N ASP A 52 -5.54 8.27 -6.47
CA ASP A 52 -6.59 8.88 -5.66
C ASP A 52 -6.18 8.92 -4.18
N GLU A 53 -5.87 7.76 -3.60
CA GLU A 53 -5.41 7.64 -2.22
C GLU A 53 -4.57 6.38 -2.00
N THR A 54 -3.75 6.39 -0.95
CA THR A 54 -3.14 5.18 -0.41
C THR A 54 -3.63 4.91 1.01
N ASN A 55 -4.09 3.68 1.23
CA ASN A 55 -4.48 3.20 2.56
C ASN A 55 -3.42 2.23 3.09
N VAL A 56 -2.94 2.47 4.31
CA VAL A 56 -2.11 1.52 5.06
C VAL A 56 -2.91 1.08 6.29
N VAL A 57 -3.18 -0.21 6.38
CA VAL A 57 -4.06 -0.83 7.38
C VAL A 57 -3.35 -1.98 8.08
N ARG A 58 -3.17 -1.83 9.39
CA ARG A 58 -3.25 -2.92 10.40
C ARG A 58 -3.24 -2.27 11.76
N ASP A 59 -4.32 -2.38 12.52
CA ASP A 59 -4.55 -1.77 13.85
C ASP A 59 -4.35 -0.23 13.93
N LEU A 60 -3.66 0.37 12.95
CA LEU A 60 -3.73 1.74 12.48
C LEU A 60 -4.44 1.73 11.13
N THR A 61 -5.58 2.40 11.04
CA THR A 61 -6.15 2.80 9.74
C THR A 61 -5.61 4.19 9.45
N LYS A 62 -4.64 4.29 8.54
CA LYS A 62 -4.09 5.58 8.08
C LYS A 62 -4.35 5.73 6.59
N ARG A 63 -4.74 6.94 6.20
CA ARG A 63 -4.91 7.37 4.82
C ARG A 63 -3.83 8.37 4.50
N PHE A 64 -3.24 8.22 3.33
CA PHE A 64 -2.21 9.10 2.80
C PHE A 64 -2.66 9.61 1.44
N ASP A 65 -2.31 10.86 1.17
CA ASP A 65 -2.62 11.50 -0.10
C ASP A 65 -1.73 10.90 -1.20
N GLU A 66 -2.35 10.55 -2.31
CA GLU A 66 -1.68 9.92 -3.45
C GLU A 66 -0.82 8.72 -3.04
N LEU A 67 0.48 8.74 -3.38
CA LEU A 67 1.48 7.73 -2.98
C LEU A 67 2.46 8.29 -1.93
N TYR A 68 2.17 9.45 -1.34
CA TYR A 68 3.03 10.10 -0.36
C TYR A 68 2.76 9.55 1.04
N ILE A 69 3.26 8.34 1.27
CA ILE A 69 3.12 7.64 2.54
C ILE A 69 4.18 8.17 3.51
N ASP A 70 3.75 8.62 4.68
CA ASP A 70 4.65 8.89 5.80
C ASP A 70 5.08 7.56 6.43
N TRP A 71 6.23 7.07 5.99
CA TRP A 71 6.78 5.80 6.46
C TRP A 71 7.27 5.86 7.90
N GLU A 72 7.65 7.03 8.40
CA GLU A 72 8.07 7.21 9.80
C GLU A 72 6.93 6.84 10.74
N VAL A 73 5.70 7.31 10.45
CA VAL A 73 4.49 6.94 11.21
C VAL A 73 4.24 5.42 11.21
N VAL A 74 4.48 4.74 10.10
CA VAL A 74 4.29 3.28 9.99
C VAL A 74 5.39 2.53 10.75
N GLU A 75 6.63 3.00 10.65
CA GLU A 75 7.81 2.41 11.27
C GLU A 75 7.80 2.56 12.79
N ASP A 76 7.48 3.76 13.29
CA ASP A 76 7.28 4.03 14.72
C ASP A 76 6.22 3.10 15.33
N GLN A 77 5.13 2.88 14.58
CA GLN A 77 4.08 1.99 15.04
C GLN A 77 4.54 0.52 15.09
N LEU A 78 5.31 0.08 14.10
CA LEU A 78 5.91 -1.27 14.12
C LEU A 78 6.89 -1.43 15.28
N MET A 79 7.69 -0.40 15.56
CA MET A 79 8.62 -0.38 16.69
C MET A 79 7.88 -0.47 18.03
N ALA A 80 6.81 0.29 18.20
CA ALA A 80 5.93 0.19 19.38
C ALA A 80 5.35 -1.22 19.56
N TRP A 81 5.04 -1.91 18.45
CA TRP A 81 4.56 -3.30 18.44
C TRP A 81 5.64 -4.38 18.44
N SER A 82 6.92 -4.03 18.49
CA SER A 82 8.03 -4.99 18.45
C SER A 82 7.94 -6.05 19.57
N HIS A 83 7.38 -5.68 20.73
CA HIS A 83 7.15 -6.61 21.84
C HIS A 83 6.10 -7.69 21.52
N LEU A 84 5.09 -7.37 20.69
CA LEU A 84 4.10 -8.35 20.23
C LEU A 84 4.76 -9.42 19.35
N LEU A 85 5.69 -9.01 18.49
CA LEU A 85 6.46 -9.92 17.65
C LEU A 85 7.31 -10.87 18.49
N ARG A 86 8.00 -10.36 19.52
CA ARG A 86 8.77 -11.18 20.48
C ARG A 86 7.90 -12.19 21.23
N ASN A 87 6.63 -11.86 21.46
CA ASN A 87 5.64 -12.76 22.08
C ASN A 87 4.98 -13.72 21.08
N GLY A 88 5.51 -13.85 19.85
CA GLY A 88 5.04 -14.79 18.83
C GLY A 88 3.82 -14.31 18.02
N LYS A 89 3.36 -13.06 18.20
CA LYS A 89 2.30 -12.50 17.35
C LYS A 89 2.86 -12.20 15.95
N ARG A 90 2.10 -12.55 14.92
CA ARG A 90 2.43 -12.20 13.54
C ARG A 90 1.86 -10.83 13.20
N LEU A 91 2.74 -9.93 12.77
CA LEU A 91 2.42 -8.59 12.31
C LEU A 91 2.21 -8.63 10.78
N ARG A 92 1.04 -8.20 10.29
CA ARG A 92 0.70 -8.08 8.85
C ARG A 92 0.41 -6.62 8.47
N ILE A 93 0.95 -6.04 7.41
CA ILE A 93 0.49 -4.71 6.95
C ILE A 93 -0.26 -4.90 5.65
N ASP A 94 -1.48 -4.40 5.58
CA ASP A 94 -2.27 -4.35 4.35
C ASP A 94 -2.15 -2.96 3.72
N ILE A 95 -1.66 -2.88 2.49
CA ILE A 95 -1.50 -1.62 1.77
C ILE A 95 -2.39 -1.67 0.52
N SER A 96 -3.19 -0.64 0.31
CA SER A 96 -4.07 -0.50 -0.85
C SER A 96 -3.80 0.80 -1.58
N PHE A 97 -3.42 0.70 -2.85
CA PHE A 97 -3.24 1.82 -3.76
C PHE A 97 -4.49 1.97 -4.62
N ILE A 98 -5.12 3.14 -4.56
CA ILE A 98 -6.35 3.41 -5.29
C ILE A 98 -6.04 4.42 -6.40
N TYR A 99 -6.44 4.05 -7.61
CA TYR A 99 -6.29 4.87 -8.81
C TYR A 99 -7.66 5.13 -9.41
N LYS A 100 -7.84 6.33 -9.96
CA LYS A 100 -9.04 6.72 -10.71
C LYS A 100 -8.68 7.02 -12.16
N GLU A 101 -9.58 6.64 -13.05
CA GLU A 101 -9.46 6.96 -14.47
C GLU A 101 -9.76 8.45 -14.67
N THR A 102 -8.89 9.15 -15.38
CA THR A 102 -9.06 10.55 -15.77
C THR A 102 -9.47 10.61 -17.23
N ILE A 103 -10.55 11.36 -17.51
CA ILE A 103 -11.09 11.60 -18.85
C ILE A 103 -10.13 12.48 -19.65
#